data_AF-A0A835LSZ2-F1
#
_entry.id   AF-A0A835LSZ2-F1
#
_cell.length_a   1.000
_cell.length_b   1.000
_cell.length_c   1.000
_cell.angle_alpha   90.00
_cell.angle_beta   90.00
_cell.angle_gamma   90.00
#
_symmetry.space_group_name_H-M   'P 1'
#
loop_
_entity.id
_entity.type
_entity.pdbx_description
1 polymer ?
#
loop_
_entity_poly.entity_id
_entity_poly.type
_entity_poly.pdbx_seq_one_letter_code
_entity_poly.pdbx_strand_id
1 'polypeptide(L)'
;GSQYQLGDFQLRIGKVVATNADSLRGIVLEMEYLPISSVEKSIQIMEEFLDVWQEIVSKRSLPGRLMHIEPNFAEYGLAYHYTRQHTVVQYATVRTHLLQSNVRY
;
A
#
# COMPACT_ATOMS: atom_id res chain seq x y z
N GLY A 1 -0.17 10.44 -9.82
CA GLY A 1 0.39 9.08 -9.82
C GLY A 1 0.15 8.43 -11.16
N SER A 2 0.72 7.26 -11.38
CA SER A 2 0.48 6.43 -12.57
C SER A 2 -0.37 5.23 -12.19
N GLN A 3 -1.28 4.81 -13.07
CA GLN A 3 -2.11 3.63 -12.87
C GLN A 3 -1.69 2.53 -13.85
N TYR A 4 -1.64 1.30 -13.36
CA TYR A 4 -1.29 0.10 -14.13
C TYR A 4 -2.35 -0.98 -13.87
N GLN A 5 -2.62 -1.79 -14.88
CA GLN A 5 -3.47 -2.97 -14.75
C GLN A 5 -2.63 -4.20 -15.06
N LEU A 6 -2.68 -5.19 -14.17
CA LEU A 6 -1.98 -6.45 -14.30
C LEU A 6 -2.98 -7.58 -14.05
N GLY A 7 -3.60 -8.07 -15.13
CA GLY A 7 -4.72 -9.01 -15.03
C GLY A 7 -5.87 -8.40 -14.22
N ASP A 8 -6.21 -9.07 -13.12
CA ASP A 8 -7.28 -8.70 -12.19
C ASP A 8 -6.87 -7.64 -11.16
N PHE A 9 -5.60 -7.22 -11.16
CA PHE A 9 -5.09 -6.21 -10.24
C PHE A 9 -5.03 -4.84 -10.88
N GLN A 10 -5.47 -3.84 -10.14
CA GLN A 10 -5.24 -2.45 -10.42
C GLN A 10 -4.20 -1.90 -9.43
N LEU A 11 -3.11 -1.37 -9.98
CA LEU A 11 -2.01 -0.78 -9.22
C LEU A 11 -1.99 0.73 -9.45
N ARG A 12 -1.85 1.52 -8.40
CA ARG A 12 -1.65 2.98 -8.49
C ARG A 12 -0.38 3.36 -7.75
N ILE A 13 0.52 4.02 -8.45
CA ILE A 13 1.82 4.45 -7.92
C ILE A 13 1.83 5.97 -7.77
N GLY A 14 2.13 6.46 -6.57
CA GLY A 14 2.21 7.88 -6.25
C GLY A 14 3.53 8.25 -5.60
N LYS A 15 4.11 9.39 -5.98
CA LYS A 15 5.15 10.05 -5.19
C LYS A 15 4.47 10.86 -4.09
N VAL A 16 4.95 10.74 -2.85
CA VAL A 16 4.48 11.54 -1.72
C VAL A 16 5.49 12.63 -1.43
N VAL A 17 5.05 13.88 -1.48
CA VAL A 17 5.89 15.07 -1.32
C VAL A 17 5.45 15.83 -0.07
N ALA A 18 6.41 16.35 0.69
CA ALA A 18 6.11 17.19 1.85
C ALA A 18 5.59 18.56 1.39
N THR A 19 4.42 18.96 1.92
CA THR A 19 3.74 20.22 1.57
C THR A 19 4.59 21.48 1.76
N ASN A 20 5.61 21.41 2.62
CA ASN A 20 6.36 22.59 3.07
C ASN A 20 7.78 22.68 2.49
N ALA A 21 8.24 21.70 1.70
CA ALA A 21 9.66 21.62 1.32
C ALA A 21 9.96 20.97 -0.05
N ASP A 22 8.93 20.62 -0.84
CA ASP A 22 9.08 19.83 -2.09
C ASP A 22 9.97 18.59 -1.97
N SER A 23 10.19 18.11 -0.74
CA SER A 23 11.03 16.97 -0.45
C SER A 23 10.22 15.68 -0.61
N LEU A 24 10.73 14.77 -1.44
CA LEU A 24 10.17 13.44 -1.62
C LEU A 24 10.24 12.68 -0.28
N ARG A 25 9.08 12.27 0.23
CA ARG A 25 8.95 11.46 1.45
C ARG A 25 8.92 9.98 1.16
N GLY A 26 8.44 9.58 -0.02
CA GLY A 26 8.42 8.18 -0.43
C GLY A 26 7.59 7.95 -1.67
N ILE A 27 7.46 6.68 -2.02
CA ILE A 27 6.59 6.18 -3.09
C ILE A 27 5.54 5.30 -2.42
N VAL A 28 4.26 5.55 -2.74
CA VAL A 28 3.14 4.73 -2.31
C VAL A 28 2.67 3.90 -3.50
N LEU A 29 2.43 2.62 -3.26
CA LEU A 29 1.77 1.71 -4.17
C LEU A 29 0.44 1.30 -3.53
N GLU A 30 -0.66 1.65 -4.18
CA GLU A 30 -1.99 1.13 -3.87
C GLU A 30 -2.27 -0.05 -4.79
N MET A 31 -2.87 -1.10 -4.23
CA MET A 31 -3.24 -2.31 -4.95
C MET A 31 -4.68 -2.65 -4.65
N GLU A 32 -5.44 -2.93 -5.71
CA GLU A 32 -6.84 -3.31 -5.63
C GLU A 32 -7.06 -4.54 -6.52
N TYR A 33 -7.75 -5.55 -5.98
CA TYR A 33 -8.17 -6.74 -6.72
C TYR A 33 -9.60 -6.56 -7.22
N LEU A 34 -9.79 -6.50 -8.54
CA LEU A 34 -11.04 -6.11 -9.20
C LEU A 34 -12.20 -7.13 -9.05
N PRO A 35 -11.95 -8.44 -8.93
CA PRO A 35 -12.96 -9.39 -8.47
C PRO A 35 -13.16 -9.24 -6.95
N ILE A 36 -13.83 -8.16 -6.53
CA ILE A 36 -14.09 -7.79 -5.13
C ILE A 36 -15.11 -8.72 -4.45
N SER A 37 -15.10 -10.02 -4.79
CA SER A 37 -16.07 -11.00 -4.31
C SER A 37 -15.87 -11.35 -2.83
N SER A 38 -14.66 -11.16 -2.28
CA SER A 38 -14.37 -11.33 -0.85
C SER A 38 -13.09 -10.59 -0.45
N VAL A 39 -13.17 -9.80 0.64
CA VAL A 39 -12.02 -9.11 1.24
C VAL A 39 -10.97 -10.10 1.72
N GLU A 40 -11.40 -11.15 2.39
CA GLU A 40 -10.52 -12.20 2.91
C GLU A 40 -9.71 -12.87 1.80
N LYS A 41 -10.37 -13.21 0.67
CA LYS A 41 -9.69 -13.78 -0.49
C LYS A 41 -8.76 -12.76 -1.15
N SER A 42 -9.19 -11.49 -1.23
CA SER A 42 -8.35 -10.44 -1.79
C SER A 42 -7.09 -10.20 -0.97
N ILE A 43 -7.16 -10.28 0.37
CA ILE A 43 -6.00 -10.13 1.26
C ILE A 43 -4.98 -11.22 0.97
N GLN A 44 -5.39 -12.50 0.97
CA GLN A 44 -4.47 -13.62 0.68
C GLN A 44 -3.78 -13.46 -0.68
N ILE A 45 -4.57 -13.12 -1.72
CA ILE A 45 -4.05 -12.93 -3.08
C ILE A 45 -3.10 -11.72 -3.15
N MET A 46 -3.38 -10.64 -2.41
CA MET A 46 -2.49 -9.46 -2.33
C MET A 46 -1.20 -9.76 -1.56
N GLU A 47 -1.27 -10.56 -0.50
CA GLU A 47 -0.09 -11.03 0.25
C GLU A 47 0.83 -11.87 -0.65
N GLU A 48 0.27 -12.86 -1.36
CA GLU A 48 1.02 -13.67 -2.33
C GLU A 48 1.70 -12.81 -3.41
N PHE A 49 0.99 -11.77 -3.90
CA PHE A 49 1.57 -10.83 -4.85
C PHE A 49 2.74 -10.05 -4.26
N LEU A 50 2.60 -9.56 -3.02
CA LEU A 50 3.66 -8.81 -2.33
C LEU A 50 4.89 -9.67 -2.07
N ASP A 51 4.70 -10.95 -1.72
CA ASP A 51 5.80 -11.91 -1.52
C ASP A 51 6.60 -12.13 -2.81
N VAL A 52 5.91 -12.41 -3.93
CA VAL A 52 6.55 -12.56 -5.25
C VAL A 52 7.28 -11.28 -5.65
N TRP A 53 6.66 -10.13 -5.41
CA TRP A 53 7.26 -8.85 -5.74
C TRP A 53 8.51 -8.57 -4.90
N GLN A 54 8.47 -8.86 -3.59
CA GLN A 54 9.62 -8.73 -2.69
C GLN A 54 10.76 -9.66 -3.10
N GLU A 55 10.45 -10.89 -3.52
CA GLU A 55 11.44 -11.84 -4.04
C GLU A 55 12.16 -11.28 -5.27
N ILE A 56 11.42 -10.72 -6.23
CA ILE A 56 11.97 -10.13 -7.45
C ILE A 56 12.84 -8.91 -7.13
N VAL A 57 12.40 -8.02 -6.24
CA VAL A 57 13.16 -6.85 -5.82
C VAL A 57 14.47 -7.26 -5.14
N SER A 58 14.41 -8.27 -4.27
CA SER A 58 15.58 -8.83 -3.58
C SER A 58 16.59 -9.42 -4.57
N LYS A 59 16.11 -10.16 -5.57
CA LYS A 59 16.96 -10.76 -6.64
C LYS A 59 17.62 -9.70 -7.54
N ARG A 60 16.99 -8.54 -7.72
CA ARG A 60 17.49 -7.46 -8.59
C ARG A 60 18.37 -6.44 -7.86
N SER A 61 18.64 -6.63 -6.56
CA SER A 61 19.43 -5.70 -5.73
C SER A 61 18.99 -4.24 -5.84
N LEU A 62 17.69 -3.99 -6.04
CA LEU A 62 17.19 -2.64 -6.22
C LEU A 62 17.24 -1.90 -4.87
N PRO A 63 17.73 -0.65 -4.82
CA PRO A 63 17.71 0.14 -3.61
C PRO A 63 16.26 0.48 -3.23
N GLY A 64 15.89 0.17 -2.00
CA GLY A 64 14.56 0.43 -1.46
C GLY A 64 14.02 -0.74 -0.65
N ARG A 65 13.31 -0.45 0.44
CA ARG A 65 12.60 -1.46 1.22
C ARG A 65 11.12 -1.30 0.95
N LEU A 66 10.48 -2.37 0.46
CA LEU A 66 9.03 -2.44 0.45
C LEU A 66 8.54 -2.80 1.84
N MET A 67 7.52 -2.07 2.27
CA MET A 67 6.90 -2.27 3.56
C MET A 67 5.40 -2.42 3.29
N HIS A 68 4.86 -3.59 3.64
CA HIS A 68 3.42 -3.78 3.68
C HIS A 68 2.91 -3.09 4.96
N ILE A 69 2.01 -2.13 4.80
CA ILE A 69 1.42 -1.38 5.91
C ILE A 69 -0.07 -1.70 5.92
N GLU A 70 -0.47 -2.59 6.81
CA GLU A 70 -1.87 -2.96 6.97
C GLU A 70 -2.43 -2.41 8.30
N PRO A 71 -3.53 -1.64 8.26
CA PRO A 71 -4.19 -1.20 9.48
C PRO A 71 -4.97 -2.34 10.14
N ASN A 72 -4.95 -2.39 11.47
CA ASN A 72 -5.85 -3.24 12.22
C ASN A 72 -7.26 -2.63 12.21
N PHE A 73 -8.10 -3.02 11.24
CA PHE A 73 -9.46 -2.49 11.08
C PHE A 73 -10.36 -2.71 12.33
N ALA A 74 -10.10 -3.76 13.10
CA ALA A 74 -10.86 -4.06 14.31
C ALA A 74 -10.68 -2.98 15.40
N GLU A 75 -9.52 -2.34 15.48
CA GLU A 75 -9.27 -1.21 16.41
C GLU A 75 -10.13 0.02 16.10
N TYR A 76 -10.60 0.13 14.84
CA TYR A 76 -11.48 1.19 14.38
C TYR A 76 -12.95 0.76 14.38
N GLY A 77 -13.29 -0.41 14.91
CA GLY A 77 -14.64 -0.97 14.93
C GLY A 77 -15.17 -1.33 13.54
N LEU A 78 -14.29 -1.54 12.56
CA LEU A 78 -14.66 -1.88 11.19
C LEU A 78 -14.74 -3.40 11.02
N ALA A 79 -15.87 -3.87 10.51
CA ALA A 79 -16.11 -5.28 10.21
C ALA A 79 -15.39 -5.71 8.92
N TYR A 80 -15.24 -7.02 8.69
CA TYR A 80 -14.54 -7.60 7.54
C TYR A 80 -15.12 -7.29 6.15
N HIS A 81 -16.23 -6.56 6.06
CA HIS A 81 -16.78 -6.12 4.78
C HIS A 81 -16.17 -4.77 4.38
N TYR A 82 -15.57 -4.68 3.19
CA TYR A 82 -14.91 -3.45 2.77
C TYR A 82 -15.91 -2.31 2.60
N THR A 83 -15.56 -1.14 3.12
CA THR A 83 -16.34 0.10 3.01
C THR A 83 -15.40 1.27 2.77
N ARG A 84 -15.95 2.44 2.40
CA ARG A 84 -15.14 3.67 2.28
C ARG A 84 -14.36 4.02 3.56
N GLN A 85 -14.83 3.59 4.73
CA GLN A 85 -14.12 3.82 5.99
C GLN A 85 -12.80 3.04 6.05
N HIS A 86 -12.75 1.84 5.46
CA HIS A 86 -11.51 1.05 5.35
C HIS A 86 -10.46 1.80 4.54
N THR A 87 -10.86 2.37 3.40
CA THR A 87 -9.99 3.20 2.57
C THR A 87 -9.41 4.38 3.36
N VAL A 88 -10.26 5.09 4.11
CA VAL A 88 -9.81 6.23 4.95
C VAL A 88 -8.77 5.80 5.98
N VAL A 89 -9.02 4.69 6.68
CA VAL A 89 -8.09 4.14 7.68
C VAL A 89 -6.77 3.71 7.04
N GLN A 90 -6.79 3.06 5.86
CA GLN A 90 -5.58 2.71 5.10
C GLN A 90 -4.75 3.94 4.75
N TYR A 91 -5.37 4.97 4.15
CA TYR A 91 -4.66 6.21 3.81
C TYR A 91 -4.10 6.93 5.03
N ALA A 92 -4.85 7.00 6.13
CA ALA A 92 -4.38 7.61 7.37
C ALA A 92 -3.16 6.87 7.95
N THR A 93 -3.18 5.54 7.88
CA THR A 93 -2.10 4.67 8.40
C THR A 93 -0.81 4.82 7.58
N VAL A 94 -0.93 4.79 6.25
CA VAL A 94 0.20 5.02 5.33
C VAL A 94 0.78 6.42 5.53
N ARG A 95 -0.08 7.44 5.62
CA ARG A 95 0.35 8.82 5.83
C ARG A 95 1.09 8.98 7.16
N THR A 96 0.59 8.38 8.23
CA THR A 96 1.23 8.40 9.55
C THR A 96 2.61 7.76 9.50
N HIS A 97 2.74 6.59 8.85
CA HIS A 97 4.03 5.93 8.65
C HIS A 97 5.02 6.81 7.89
N LEU A 98 4.60 7.45 6.80
CA LEU A 98 5.47 8.34 6.01
C LEU A 98 5.94 9.58 6.78
N LEU A 99 5.12 10.08 7.71
CA LEU A 99 5.49 11.20 8.58
C LEU A 99 6.45 10.78 9.70
N GLN A 100 6.29 9.55 10.22
CA GLN A 100 7.13 8.99 11.27
C GLN A 100 8.47 8.47 10.74
N SER A 101 8.52 8.01 9.49
CA SER A 101 9.76 7.61 8.81
C SER A 101 10.60 8.85 8.46
N ASN A 102 11.18 9.48 9.49
CA ASN A 102 12.25 10.47 9.33
C ASN A 102 13.54 9.75 8.90
N VAL A 103 13.60 9.32 7.64
CA VAL A 103 14.89 8.99 7.02
C VAL A 103 15.57 10.32 6.71
N ARG A 104 16.44 10.74 7.63
CA ARG A 104 17.43 11.79 7.34
C ARG A 104 18.47 11.14 6.42
N TYR A 105 18.50 11.58 5.16
CA TYR A 105 19.66 11.38 4.29
C TYR A 105 20.80 12.27 4.74
#